data_AF-A0A839DSB2-F1
#
_entry.id   AF-A0A839DSB2-F1
#
_cell.length_a   1.000
_cell.length_b   1.000
_cell.length_c   1.000
_cell.angle_alpha   90.00
_cell.angle_beta   90.00
_cell.angle_gamma   90.00
#
_symmetry.space_group_name_H-M   'P 1'
#
loop_
_entity.id
_entity.type
_entity.pdbx_description
1 polymer ?
#
loop_
_entity_poly.entity_id
_entity_poly.type
_entity_poly.pdbx_seq_one_letter_code
_entity_poly.pdbx_strand_id
1 'polypeptide(L)'
;MGDEQLRRFRADPANAGEVLDRGLRRYTRHPNYFGDACVWWGLYLVACSVPFGAVTVLSPVLMTWLLARGTGKPLLERGIAKRRPAYADYVRRTSGFLPLPPKRG
;
A
#
# COMPACT_ATOMS: atom_id res chain seq x y z
N MET A 1 -10.07 5.24 -1.80
CA MET A 1 -9.75 5.49 -3.24
C MET A 1 -9.01 4.33 -3.90
N GLY A 2 -7.88 3.86 -3.35
CA GLY A 2 -7.14 2.72 -3.92
C GLY A 2 -7.92 1.40 -3.90
N ASP A 3 -8.67 1.12 -2.84
CA ASP A 3 -9.54 -0.06 -2.78
C ASP A 3 -10.76 0.03 -3.68
N GLU A 4 -11.36 1.21 -3.81
CA GLU A 4 -12.46 1.42 -4.74
C GLU A 4 -12.02 1.17 -6.18
N GLN A 5 -10.80 1.60 -6.55
CA GLN A 5 -10.22 1.29 -7.84
C GLN A 5 -10.02 -0.24 -8.04
N LEU A 6 -9.66 -0.97 -6.97
CA LEU A 6 -9.56 -2.44 -7.04
C LEU A 6 -10.92 -3.10 -7.23
N ARG A 7 -11.90 -2.60 -6.47
CA ARG A 7 -13.25 -3.14 -6.42
C ARG A 7 -13.89 -3.03 -7.80
N ARG A 8 -13.78 -1.86 -8.44
CA ARG A 8 -14.25 -1.62 -9.81
C ARG A 8 -13.53 -2.52 -10.82
N PHE A 9 -12.21 -2.64 -10.73
CA PHE A 9 -11.44 -3.51 -11.63
C PHE A 9 -11.85 -4.99 -11.50
N ARG A 10 -12.04 -5.48 -10.27
CA ARG A 10 -12.46 -6.87 -10.01
C ARG A 10 -13.92 -7.16 -10.37
N ALA A 11 -14.78 -6.14 -10.38
CA ALA A 11 -16.19 -6.29 -10.73
C ALA A 11 -16.41 -6.55 -12.22
N ASP A 12 -15.44 -6.20 -13.07
CA ASP A 12 -15.48 -6.44 -14.51
C ASP A 12 -14.89 -7.83 -14.85
N PRO A 13 -15.69 -8.76 -15.39
CA PRO A 13 -15.25 -10.11 -15.75
C PRO A 13 -14.12 -10.14 -16.79
N ALA A 14 -14.01 -9.11 -17.63
CA ALA A 14 -12.93 -9.01 -18.62
C ALA A 14 -11.54 -8.91 -17.97
N ASN A 15 -11.46 -8.53 -16.69
CA ASN A 15 -10.23 -8.42 -15.91
C ASN A 15 -9.93 -9.68 -15.07
N ALA A 16 -10.67 -10.79 -15.31
CA ALA A 16 -10.35 -12.07 -14.71
C ALA A 16 -8.94 -12.53 -15.12
N GLY A 17 -8.10 -12.92 -14.16
CA GLY A 17 -6.69 -13.26 -14.40
C GLY A 17 -5.70 -12.06 -14.49
N GLU A 18 -6.17 -10.85 -14.80
CA GLU A 18 -5.34 -9.65 -14.99
C GLU A 18 -4.84 -8.96 -13.70
N VAL A 19 -3.77 -8.17 -13.78
CA VAL A 19 -3.24 -7.41 -12.63
C VAL A 19 -3.50 -5.93 -12.83
N LEU A 20 -4.14 -5.29 -11.86
CA LEU A 20 -4.35 -3.84 -11.87
C LEU A 20 -3.01 -3.13 -11.62
N ASP A 21 -2.37 -2.67 -12.69
CA ASP A 21 -1.10 -1.94 -12.68
C ASP A 21 -1.23 -0.46 -13.08
N ARG A 22 -2.48 0.05 -13.13
CA ARG A 22 -2.82 1.42 -13.55
C ARG A 22 -3.28 2.27 -12.36
N GLY A 23 -3.30 3.60 -12.56
CA GLY A 23 -3.73 4.56 -11.53
C GLY A 23 -2.85 4.51 -10.28
N LEU A 24 -3.47 4.51 -9.09
CA LEU A 24 -2.74 4.52 -7.81
C LEU A 24 -1.86 3.27 -7.63
N ARG A 25 -2.32 2.13 -8.17
CA ARG A 25 -1.58 0.87 -8.12
C ARG A 25 -0.34 0.82 -8.99
N ARG A 26 -0.19 1.75 -9.95
CA ARG A 26 1.05 1.89 -10.72
C ARG A 26 2.25 2.29 -9.87
N TYR A 27 2.00 3.08 -8.81
CA TYR A 27 3.05 3.69 -7.99
C TYR A 27 3.34 2.89 -6.72
N THR A 28 2.33 2.21 -6.19
CA THR A 28 2.48 1.37 -5.01
C THR A 28 1.48 0.23 -5.03
N ARG A 29 1.90 -0.94 -4.58
CA ARG A 29 1.03 -2.13 -4.51
C ARG A 29 -0.08 -1.97 -3.47
N HIS A 30 0.15 -1.15 -2.45
CA HIS A 30 -0.77 -0.92 -1.34
C HIS A 30 -0.96 0.58 -1.10
N PRO A 31 -1.67 1.30 -2.00
CA PRO A 31 -1.85 2.74 -1.88
C PRO A 31 -2.60 3.15 -0.61
N ASN A 32 -3.50 2.31 -0.10
CA ASN A 32 -4.20 2.62 1.15
C ASN A 32 -3.25 2.57 2.35
N TYR A 33 -2.26 1.67 2.38
CA TYR A 33 -1.31 1.58 3.50
C TYR A 33 -0.45 2.83 3.60
N PHE A 34 -0.09 3.42 2.47
CA PHE A 34 0.58 4.71 2.45
C PHE A 34 -0.36 5.83 2.92
N GLY A 35 -1.61 5.83 2.45
CA GLY A 35 -2.63 6.78 2.92
C GLY A 35 -2.84 6.72 4.44
N ASP A 36 -2.96 5.53 5.00
CA ASP A 36 -3.09 5.30 6.44
C ASP A 36 -1.87 5.83 7.20
N ALA A 37 -0.66 5.58 6.69
CA ALA A 37 0.55 6.14 7.26
C ALA A 37 0.53 7.68 7.22
N CYS A 38 0.14 8.30 6.11
CA CYS A 38 -0.02 9.76 6.02
C CYS A 38 -1.02 10.30 7.05
N VAL A 39 -2.13 9.60 7.30
CA VAL A 39 -3.10 9.98 8.33
C VAL A 39 -2.46 9.93 9.71
N TRP A 40 -1.75 8.86 10.06
CA TRP A 40 -1.06 8.73 11.34
C TRP A 40 0.00 9.81 11.55
N TRP A 41 0.78 10.11 10.51
CA TRP A 41 1.76 11.20 10.57
C TRP A 41 1.09 12.58 10.65
N GLY A 42 -0.03 12.80 9.97
CA GLY A 42 -0.83 14.02 10.08
C GLY A 42 -1.39 14.23 11.50
N LEU A 43 -1.93 13.17 12.11
CA LEU A 43 -2.40 13.20 13.50
C LEU A 43 -1.26 13.48 14.48
N TYR A 44 -0.08 12.91 14.24
CA TYR A 44 1.11 13.20 15.04
C TYR A 44 1.53 14.67 14.94
N LEU A 45 1.53 15.26 13.73
CA LEU A 45 1.84 16.68 13.55
C LEU A 45 0.85 17.58 14.28
N VAL A 46 -0.44 17.21 14.32
CA VAL A 46 -1.44 17.91 15.15
C VAL A 46 -1.14 17.72 16.63
N ALA A 47 -0.80 16.51 17.08
CA ALA A 47 -0.45 16.25 18.46
C ALA A 47 0.78 17.06 18.92
N CYS A 48 1.76 17.29 18.05
CA CYS A 48 2.92 18.13 18.36
C CYS A 48 2.57 19.58 18.77
N SER A 49 1.34 20.06 18.54
CA SER A 49 0.91 21.38 19.00
C SER A 49 0.55 21.44 20.49
N VAL A 50 0.50 20.31 21.20
CA VAL A 50 0.20 20.27 22.64
C VAL A 50 1.42 19.82 23.46
N PRO A 51 1.53 20.24 24.74
CA PRO A 51 2.61 19.78 25.62
C PRO A 51 2.69 18.26 25.66
N PHE A 52 3.91 17.71 25.59
CA PHE A 52 4.20 16.27 25.51
C PHE A 52 3.69 15.55 24.25
N GLY A 53 3.07 16.24 23.30
CA GLY A 53 2.57 15.64 22.06
C GLY A 53 3.64 14.94 21.22
N ALA A 54 4.87 15.45 21.22
CA ALA A 54 6.01 14.83 20.54
C ALA A 54 6.34 13.42 21.05
N VAL A 55 5.97 13.08 22.29
CA VAL A 55 6.17 11.72 22.87
C VAL A 55 5.31 10.68 22.14
N THR A 56 4.21 11.11 21.50
CA THR A 56 3.33 10.23 20.73
C THR A 56 3.92 9.75 19.41
N VAL A 57 5.16 10.15 19.05
CA VAL A 57 5.86 9.71 17.83
C VAL A 57 5.98 8.18 17.72
N LEU A 58 5.93 7.46 18.84
CA LEU A 58 5.92 6.01 18.85
C LEU A 58 4.69 5.44 18.10
N SER A 59 3.54 6.12 18.15
CA SER A 59 2.30 5.69 17.48
C SER A 59 2.41 5.65 15.96
N PRO A 60 2.75 6.75 15.24
CA PRO A 60 2.89 6.71 13.78
C PRO A 60 4.06 5.82 13.33
N VAL A 61 5.13 5.73 14.12
CA VAL A 61 6.28 4.85 13.81
C VAL A 61 5.86 3.38 13.88
N LEU A 62 5.18 2.96 14.95
CA LEU A 62 4.71 1.59 15.10
C LEU A 62 3.70 1.22 14.01
N MET A 63 2.74 2.11 13.71
CA MET A 63 1.78 1.85 12.64
C MET A 63 2.42 1.78 11.27
N THR A 64 3.35 2.69 10.96
CA THR A 64 4.12 2.62 9.70
C THR A 64 4.88 1.30 9.59
N TRP A 65 5.49 0.83 10.68
CA TRP A 65 6.20 -0.45 10.70
C TRP A 65 5.26 -1.64 10.49
N LEU A 66 4.11 -1.68 11.17
CA LEU A 66 3.10 -2.73 11.00
C LEU A 66 2.54 -2.76 9.58
N LEU A 67 2.31 -1.59 8.95
CA LEU A 67 1.81 -1.52 7.57
C LEU A 67 2.89 -1.87 6.54
N ALA A 68 4.14 -1.45 6.76
CA ALA A 68 5.23 -1.68 5.82
C ALA A 68 5.80 -3.11 5.90
N ARG A 69 5.95 -3.65 7.12
CA ARG A 69 6.64 -4.91 7.42
C ARG A 69 5.74 -5.98 8.05
N GLY A 70 4.48 -5.68 8.35
CA GLY A 70 3.55 -6.65 8.91
C GLY A 70 3.42 -7.90 8.04
N THR A 71 3.34 -9.05 8.70
CA THR A 71 3.36 -10.40 8.11
C THR A 71 2.22 -10.66 7.11
N GLY A 72 1.10 -9.93 7.22
CA GLY A 72 -0.06 -10.11 6.33
C GLY A 72 0.21 -9.77 4.85
N LYS A 73 1.06 -8.78 4.59
CA LYS A 73 1.35 -8.31 3.23
C LYS A 73 2.12 -9.32 2.38
N PRO A 74 3.28 -9.87 2.80
CA PRO A 74 3.99 -10.89 2.04
C PRO A 74 3.20 -12.20 1.91
N LEU A 75 2.36 -12.56 2.91
CA LEU A 75 1.48 -13.72 2.82
C LEU A 75 0.40 -13.55 1.75
N LEU A 76 -0.26 -12.39 1.72
CA LEU A 76 -1.25 -12.05 0.71
C LEU A 76 -0.64 -12.07 -0.70
N GLU A 77 0.54 -11.48 -0.85
CA GLU A 77 1.24 -11.39 -2.14
C GLU A 77 1.68 -12.77 -2.66
N ARG A 78 2.14 -13.67 -1.77
CA ARG A 78 2.43 -15.06 -2.14
C ARG A 78 1.18 -15.79 -2.64
N GLY A 79 0.01 -15.54 -2.05
CA GLY A 79 -1.25 -16.10 -2.52
C GLY A 79 -1.65 -15.59 -3.91
N ILE A 80 -1.45 -14.30 -4.18
CA ILE A 80 -1.75 -13.71 -5.50
C ILE A 80 -0.77 -14.20 -6.56
N ALA A 81 0.53 -14.27 -6.24
CA ALA A 81 1.55 -14.77 -7.16
C ALA A 81 1.28 -16.21 -7.62
N LYS A 82 0.72 -17.06 -6.74
CA LYS A 82 0.27 -18.42 -7.10
C LYS A 82 -0.91 -18.44 -8.07
N ARG A 83 -1.80 -17.45 -8.00
CA ARG A 83 -3.03 -17.40 -8.82
C ARG A 83 -2.86 -16.61 -10.12
N ARG A 84 -1.93 -15.65 -10.17
CA ARG A 84 -1.70 -14.74 -11.31
C ARG A 84 -0.19 -14.62 -11.58
N PRO A 85 0.36 -15.37 -12.55
CA PRO A 85 1.80 -15.36 -12.86
C PRO A 85 2.34 -13.97 -13.18
N ALA A 86 1.56 -13.15 -13.90
CA ALA A 86 1.88 -11.76 -14.22
C ALA A 86 2.05 -10.86 -12.98
N TYR A 87 1.58 -11.30 -11.81
CA TYR A 87 1.77 -10.58 -10.55
C TYR A 87 3.23 -10.54 -10.13
N ALA A 88 4.04 -11.54 -10.48
CA ALA A 88 5.47 -11.52 -10.19
C ALA A 88 6.17 -10.35 -10.89
N ASP A 89 5.86 -10.12 -12.17
CA ASP A 89 6.39 -9.00 -12.94
C ASP A 89 5.93 -7.64 -12.39
N TYR A 90 4.69 -7.57 -11.92
CA TYR A 90 4.15 -6.39 -11.24
C TYR A 90 4.85 -6.10 -9.90
N VAL A 91 5.14 -7.14 -9.10
CA VAL A 91 5.88 -7.02 -7.83
C VAL A 91 7.31 -6.52 -8.05
N ARG A 92 7.98 -6.97 -9.13
CA ARG A 92 9.35 -6.49 -9.44
C ARG A 92 9.39 -5.01 -9.82
N ARG A 93 8.38 -4.53 -10.55
CA ARG A 93 8.35 -3.16 -11.08
C ARG A 93 7.75 -2.13 -10.12
N THR A 94 6.89 -2.56 -9.19
CA THR A 94 6.07 -1.66 -8.37
C THR A 94 6.49 -1.70 -6.90
N SER A 95 6.68 -0.52 -6.30
CA SER A 95 7.00 -0.39 -4.88
C SER A 95 5.93 -1.03 -4.00
N GLY A 96 6.35 -1.64 -2.89
CA GLY A 96 5.43 -2.28 -1.97
C GLY A 96 4.62 -1.30 -1.11
N PHE A 97 5.18 -0.15 -0.75
CA PHE A 97 4.61 0.74 0.26
C PHE A 97 4.64 2.20 -0.20
N LEU A 98 5.83 2.75 -0.41
CA LEU A 98 5.99 4.13 -0.87
C LEU A 98 5.50 4.28 -2.32
N PRO A 99 4.74 5.34 -2.66
CA PRO A 99 4.32 5.63 -4.02
C PRO A 99 5.53 6.11 -4.82
N LEU A 100 6.20 5.18 -5.49
CA LEU A 100 7.38 5.46 -6.30
C LEU A 100 7.05 5.21 -7.77
N PRO A 101 7.61 5.99 -8.71
CA PRO A 101 7.48 5.67 -10.12
C PRO A 101 7.99 4.24 -10.38
N PRO A 102 7.27 3.43 -11.18
CA PRO A 102 7.64 2.05 -11.41
C PRO A 102 9.02 1.98 -12.07
N LYS A 103 9.83 1.01 -11.65
CA LYS A 103 11.14 0.76 -12.27
C LYS A 103 10.91 0.40 -13.74
N ARG A 104 11.55 1.15 -14.66
CA ARG A 104 11.59 0.78 -16.09
C ARG A 104 12.34 -0.55 -16.18
N GLY A 105 11.62 -1.57 -16.65
CA GLY A 105 12.20 -2.80 -17.17
C GLY A 105 12.39 -2.65 -18.67
#